data_AF-A0A2P2GS79-F1
#
_entry.id   AF-A0A2P2GS79-F1
#
_cell.length_a   1.000
_cell.length_b   1.000
_cell.length_c   1.000
_cell.angle_alpha   90.00
_cell.angle_beta   90.00
_cell.angle_gamma   90.00
#
_symmetry.space_group_name_H-M   'P 1'
#
loop_
_entity.id
_entity.type
_entity.pdbx_description
1 polymer ?
#
loop_
_entity_poly.entity_id
_entity_poly.type
_entity_poly.pdbx_seq_one_letter_code
_entity_poly.pdbx_strand_id
1 'polypeptide(L)'
;MNISTSCPVSLAPAHPGWVVRNTDSDGGSLDYPIVAWAVVATGAEDGTTDTDVQPVFIADGHPWTVIDWYAANGDEHHLAVAES
;
A
#
# COMPACT_ATOMS: atom_id res chain seq x y z
N MET A 1 16.46 -3.67 -18.68
CA MET A 1 16.22 -2.86 -17.46
C MET A 1 15.71 -3.82 -16.42
N ASN A 2 16.45 -4.07 -15.34
CA ASN A 2 15.97 -4.91 -14.24
C ASN A 2 15.10 -4.02 -13.36
N ILE A 3 13.78 -4.22 -13.42
CA ILE A 3 12.84 -3.60 -12.48
C ILE A 3 12.77 -4.54 -11.29
N SER A 4 13.19 -4.06 -10.11
CA SER A 4 12.97 -4.79 -8.88
C SER A 4 11.49 -4.75 -8.52
N THR A 5 10.91 -5.90 -8.18
CA THR A 5 9.54 -5.98 -7.66
C THR A 5 9.42 -5.16 -6.37
N SER A 6 8.22 -4.65 -6.11
CA SER A 6 7.91 -3.79 -4.96
C SER A 6 8.61 -2.43 -4.98
N CYS A 7 9.26 -2.05 -6.08
CA CYS A 7 9.79 -0.70 -6.24
C CYS A 7 8.72 0.24 -6.83
N PRO A 8 8.47 1.41 -6.21
CA PRO A 8 7.64 2.44 -6.82
C PRO A 8 8.28 2.94 -8.12
N VAL A 9 7.53 2.89 -9.22
CA VAL A 9 7.96 3.41 -10.53
C VAL A 9 7.39 4.80 -10.84
N SER A 10 6.35 5.24 -10.11
CA SER A 10 5.79 6.60 -10.20
C SER A 10 5.00 6.95 -8.92
N LEU A 11 4.88 8.25 -8.62
CA LEU A 11 4.15 8.79 -7.46
C LEU A 11 3.28 9.99 -7.87
N ALA A 12 2.03 10.02 -7.42
CA ALA A 12 1.11 11.15 -7.55
C ALA A 12 0.58 11.56 -6.17
N PRO A 13 0.54 12.85 -5.81
CA PRO A 13 -0.05 13.28 -4.53
C PRO A 13 -1.52 12.87 -4.41
N ALA A 14 -1.95 12.48 -3.21
CA ALA A 14 -3.35 12.16 -2.94
C ALA A 14 -4.14 13.42 -2.58
N HIS A 15 -5.41 13.46 -3.00
CA HIS A 15 -6.34 14.44 -2.45
C HIS A 15 -6.66 14.08 -0.99
N PRO A 16 -6.83 15.08 -0.10
CA PRO A 16 -7.26 14.82 1.27
C PRO A 16 -8.59 14.05 1.31
N GLY A 17 -8.79 13.26 2.37
CA GLY A 17 -10.05 12.53 2.60
C GLY A 17 -10.01 11.04 2.28
N TRP A 18 -8.83 10.49 1.96
CA TRP A 18 -8.66 9.05 1.76
C TRP A 18 -7.76 8.46 2.87
N VAL A 19 -8.12 7.27 3.34
CA VAL A 19 -7.38 6.55 4.39
C VAL A 19 -7.17 5.09 4.00
N VAL A 20 -6.11 4.50 4.54
CA VAL A 20 -5.96 3.05 4.67
C VAL A 20 -6.42 2.68 6.08
N ARG A 21 -7.51 1.93 6.17
CA ARG A 21 -8.00 1.34 7.40
C ARG A 21 -7.32 0.00 7.62
N ASN A 22 -6.58 -0.12 8.71
CA ASN A 22 -6.07 -1.40 9.20
C ASN A 22 -7.03 -1.95 10.24
N THR A 23 -7.62 -3.11 9.97
CA THR A 23 -8.45 -3.84 10.94
C THR A 23 -7.65 -5.02 11.49
N ASP A 24 -7.53 -5.08 12.81
CA ASP A 24 -6.94 -6.22 13.51
C ASP A 24 -7.91 -7.40 13.61
N SER A 25 -7.40 -8.56 14.03
CA SER A 25 -8.20 -9.78 14.19
C SER A 25 -9.28 -9.68 15.28
N ASP A 26 -9.10 -8.76 16.24
CA ASP A 26 -10.02 -8.53 17.36
C ASP A 26 -11.12 -7.51 17.01
N GLY A 27 -11.10 -6.98 15.78
CA GLY A 27 -12.05 -6.00 15.26
C GLY A 27 -11.73 -4.54 15.58
N GLY A 28 -10.59 -4.26 16.22
CA GLY A 28 -10.02 -2.93 16.34
C GLY A 28 -9.62 -2.39 14.96
N SER A 29 -9.84 -1.10 14.74
CA SER A 29 -9.47 -0.45 13.48
C SER A 29 -8.71 0.85 13.71
N LEU A 30 -7.70 1.08 12.87
CA LEU A 30 -6.89 2.28 12.86
C LEU A 30 -6.78 2.81 11.43
N ASP A 31 -7.05 4.10 11.26
CA ASP A 31 -7.02 4.76 9.96
C ASP A 31 -5.71 5.54 9.77
N TYR A 32 -5.03 5.27 8.66
CA TYR A 32 -3.82 5.97 8.24
C TYR A 32 -4.12 6.87 7.03
N PRO A 33 -3.75 8.16 7.05
CA PRO A 33 -4.02 9.06 5.93
C PRO A 33 -3.21 8.64 4.71
N ILE A 34 -3.87 8.61 3.54
CA ILE A 34 -3.22 8.42 2.25
C ILE A 34 -2.62 9.77 1.82
N VAL A 35 -1.32 9.79 1.58
CA VAL A 35 -0.55 10.98 1.20
C VAL A 35 -0.19 11.01 -0.29
N ALA A 36 -0.14 9.84 -0.94
CA ALA A 36 0.15 9.70 -2.37
C ALA A 36 -0.44 8.38 -2.92
N TRP A 37 -0.42 8.25 -4.25
CA TRP A 37 -0.66 7.03 -5.00
C TRP A 37 0.64 6.63 -5.70
N ALA A 38 1.09 5.40 -5.49
CA ALA A 38 2.26 4.83 -6.12
C ALA A 38 1.86 3.86 -7.22
N VAL A 39 2.53 3.92 -8.37
CA VAL A 39 2.54 2.79 -9.31
C VAL A 39 3.70 1.89 -8.88
N VAL A 40 3.42 0.64 -8.56
CA VAL A 40 4.41 -0.32 -8.04
C VAL A 40 4.52 -1.49 -9.02
N ALA A 41 5.75 -1.92 -9.30
CA ALA A 41 5.97 -3.12 -10.10
C ALA A 41 5.71 -4.38 -9.26
N THR A 42 4.84 -5.26 -9.75
CA THR A 42 4.45 -6.52 -9.10
C THR A 42 4.81 -7.72 -9.98
N GLY A 43 4.92 -8.91 -9.37
CA GLY A 43 5.06 -10.15 -10.13
C GLY A 43 3.70 -10.65 -10.58
N ALA A 44 3.56 -10.99 -11.86
CA ALA A 44 2.36 -11.63 -12.40
C ALA A 44 2.42 -13.17 -12.24
N GLU A 45 1.26 -13.83 -12.25
CA GLU A 45 1.16 -15.30 -12.12
C GLU A 45 1.88 -16.06 -13.25
N ASP A 46 2.01 -15.44 -14.42
CA ASP A 46 2.71 -15.99 -15.59
C ASP A 46 4.23 -15.77 -15.56
N GLY A 47 4.76 -15.19 -14.47
CA GLY A 47 6.18 -14.90 -14.29
C GLY A 47 6.63 -13.59 -14.96
N THR A 48 5.72 -12.81 -15.53
CA THR A 48 6.01 -11.46 -16.04
C THR A 48 5.94 -10.41 -14.94
N THR A 49 6.23 -9.15 -15.28
CA THR A 49 6.09 -8.01 -14.39
C THR A 49 4.85 -7.23 -14.76
N ASP A 50 3.97 -6.99 -13.79
CA ASP A 50 2.81 -6.11 -13.92
C ASP A 50 3.04 -4.82 -13.11
N THR A 51 2.13 -3.86 -13.24
CA THR A 51 2.11 -2.65 -12.41
C THR A 51 0.77 -2.50 -11.74
N ASP A 52 0.80 -2.21 -10.44
CA ASP A 52 -0.40 -1.94 -9.65
C ASP A 52 -0.38 -0.54 -9.05
N VAL A 53 -1.56 0.06 -8.87
CA VAL A 53 -1.71 1.37 -8.23
C VAL A 53 -2.02 1.17 -6.76
N GLN A 54 -1.09 1.57 -5.91
CA GLN A 54 -1.12 1.33 -4.47
C GLN A 54 -1.23 2.66 -3.71
N PRO A 55 -2.03 2.73 -2.63
CA PRO A 55 -2.03 3.90 -1.75
C PRO A 55 -0.69 3.98 -1.00
N VAL A 56 -0.19 5.20 -0.79
CA VAL A 56 0.94 5.48 0.10
C VAL A 56 0.40 6.13 1.37
N PHE A 57 0.62 5.49 2.51
CA PHE A 57 0.17 5.97 3.83
C PHE A 57 1.33 6.05 4.81
N ILE A 58 1.20 6.88 5.84
CA ILE A 58 2.22 7.01 6.89
C ILE A 58 1.79 6.23 8.13
N ALA A 59 2.60 5.26 8.53
CA ALA A 59 2.44 4.51 9.76
C ALA A 59 3.79 4.41 10.47
N ASP A 60 3.79 4.69 11.78
CA ASP A 60 5.01 4.77 12.62
C ASP A 60 6.11 5.69 12.05
N GLY A 61 5.72 6.76 11.36
CA GLY A 61 6.63 7.72 10.74
C GLY A 61 7.30 7.24 9.44
N HIS A 62 6.91 6.07 8.93
CA HIS A 62 7.43 5.51 7.68
C HIS A 62 6.33 5.50 6.59
N PRO A 63 6.68 5.84 5.33
CA PRO A 63 5.75 5.70 4.21
C PRO A 63 5.67 4.24 3.76
N TRP A 64 4.46 3.73 3.60
CA TRP A 64 4.19 2.37 3.19
C TRP A 64 3.27 2.35 1.97
N THR A 65 3.53 1.42 1.05
CA THR A 65 2.48 0.88 0.18
C THR A 65 1.82 -0.32 0.86
N VAL A 66 0.62 -0.73 0.43
CA VAL A 66 -0.06 -1.90 1.02
C VAL A 66 0.77 -3.17 0.82
N ILE A 67 1.38 -3.35 -0.36
CA ILE A 67 2.26 -4.49 -0.63
C ILE A 67 3.52 -4.48 0.26
N ASP A 68 4.16 -3.33 0.47
CA ASP A 68 5.33 -3.22 1.36
C ASP A 68 4.97 -3.49 2.82
N TRP A 69 3.80 -3.00 3.25
CA TRP A 69 3.30 -3.25 4.60
C TRP A 69 3.09 -4.73 4.84
N TYR A 70 2.43 -5.43 3.91
CA TYR A 70 2.19 -6.87 4.02
C TYR A 70 3.49 -7.68 4.00
N ALA A 71 4.45 -7.30 3.18
CA ALA A 71 5.76 -7.95 3.14
C ALA A 71 6.53 -7.81 4.47
N ALA A 72 6.36 -6.67 5.17
CA ALA A 72 7.05 -6.40 6.43
C ALA A 72 6.33 -6.92 7.68
N ASN A 73 4.99 -6.87 7.69
CA ASN A 73 4.17 -7.08 8.91
C ASN A 73 3.28 -8.33 8.85
N GLY A 74 3.16 -8.99 7.70
CA GLY A 74 2.27 -10.15 7.55
C GLY A 74 0.82 -9.77 7.21
N ASP A 75 0.05 -10.78 6.77
CA ASP A 75 -1.32 -10.66 6.23
C ASP A 75 -2.44 -10.77 7.27
N GLU A 76 -2.07 -10.93 8.54
CA GLU A 76 -2.98 -10.92 9.70
C GLU A 76 -3.71 -9.58 9.88
N HIS A 77 -3.21 -8.52 9.25
CA HIS A 77 -3.85 -7.22 9.15
C HIS A 77 -4.76 -7.14 7.92
N HIS A 78 -5.95 -6.57 8.07
CA HIS A 78 -6.84 -6.33 6.93
C HIS A 78 -6.80 -4.84 6.57
N LEU A 79 -6.00 -4.53 5.55
CA LEU A 79 -5.88 -3.19 5.00
C LEU A 79 -6.97 -2.98 3.94
N ALA A 80 -7.75 -1.91 4.10
CA ALA A 80 -8.74 -1.48 3.13
C ALA A 80 -8.62 0.02 2.86
N VAL A 81 -8.78 0.42 1.61
CA VAL A 81 -8.86 1.84 1.23
C VAL A 81 -10.29 2.33 1.43
N ALA A 82 -10.45 3.46 2.11
CA ALA A 82 -11.76 4.08 2.36
C ALA A 82 -11.69 5.61 2.22
N GLU A 83 -12.84 6.22 1.92
CA GLU A 83 -13.03 7.66 2.14
C GLU A 83 -13.26 7.92 3.64
N SER A 84 -12.68 9.02 4.13
CA SER A 84 -12.75 9.48 5.53
C SER A 84 -14.05 10.21 5.85
#